data_AF-A0A512BHV1-F1
#
_entry.id   AF-A0A512BHV1-F1
#
_cell.length_a   1.000
_cell.length_b   1.000
_cell.length_c   1.000
_cell.angle_alpha   90.00
_cell.angle_beta   90.00
_cell.angle_gamma   90.00
#
_symmetry.space_group_name_H-M   'P 1'
#
loop_
_entity.id
_entity.type
_entity.pdbx_description
1 polymer ?
#
loop_
_entity_poly.entity_id
_entity_poly.type
_entity_poly.pdbx_seq_one_letter_code
_entity_poly.pdbx_strand_id
1 'polypeptide(L)'
;MDRNNYRVGLDKTSKKFPCPQCGQRRFVKYIDTETQEFLSDEVGRCDRENNCGYHLTPKEYFNDTENIGSIPEALQPKTIQQETRQVEYLPLEMVELSMEQNNKTSFAAYIKSLFHTEICDKLLSNYIVGNSFKPEESPACIFWRIDKDGNIRTGKVMHYDKVSGKRDKQMVPT
;
A
#
# COMPACT_ATOMS: atom_id res chain seq x y z
N MET A 1 12.92 -16.75 5.98
CA MET A 1 12.23 -17.76 5.15
C MET A 1 10.77 -17.35 5.22
N ASP A 2 10.11 -16.84 4.18
CA ASP A 2 10.25 -17.06 2.75
C ASP A 2 9.95 -15.77 1.97
N ARG A 3 10.84 -15.40 1.03
CA ARG A 3 10.46 -14.45 -0.01
C ARG A 3 9.62 -15.25 -1.00
N ASN A 4 8.40 -14.79 -1.29
CA ASN A 4 7.64 -15.22 -2.48
C ASN A 4 8.54 -15.04 -3.70
N ASN A 5 9.30 -16.08 -4.04
CA ASN A 5 10.22 -16.08 -5.16
C ASN A 5 9.39 -16.56 -6.34
N TYR A 6 8.69 -15.62 -6.97
CA TYR A 6 8.00 -15.89 -8.22
C TYR A 6 9.06 -16.30 -9.24
N ARG A 7 8.95 -17.53 -9.77
CA ARG A 7 9.91 -18.10 -10.73
C ARG A 7 10.06 -17.22 -11.97
N VAL A 8 9.01 -16.52 -12.38
CA VAL A 8 9.01 -15.57 -13.48
C VAL A 8 8.96 -14.13 -12.95
N GLY A 9 9.85 -13.27 -13.45
CA GLY A 9 9.91 -11.85 -13.09
C GLY A 9 10.32 -10.98 -14.27
N LEU A 10 10.16 -9.66 -14.14
CA LEU A 10 10.72 -8.73 -15.13
C LEU A 10 12.24 -8.76 -15.09
N ASP A 11 12.87 -8.69 -16.27
CA ASP A 11 14.32 -8.55 -16.38
C ASP A 11 14.80 -7.34 -15.55
N LYS A 12 15.73 -7.60 -14.64
CA LYS A 12 16.28 -6.59 -13.72
C LYS A 12 17.45 -5.84 -14.32
N THR A 13 17.95 -6.27 -15.48
CA THR A 13 19.03 -5.55 -16.16
C THR A 13 18.52 -4.26 -16.78
N SER A 14 19.43 -3.33 -17.06
CA SER A 14 19.10 -2.08 -17.76
C SER A 14 18.79 -2.27 -19.25
N LYS A 15 18.72 -3.52 -19.75
CA LYS A 15 18.42 -3.80 -21.16
C LYS A 15 16.97 -3.44 -21.46
N LYS A 16 16.78 -2.67 -22.54
CA LYS A 16 15.47 -2.28 -23.04
C LYS A 16 15.31 -2.73 -24.48
N PHE A 17 14.19 -3.37 -24.77
CA PHE A 17 13.82 -3.87 -26.08
C PHE A 17 12.85 -2.91 -26.77
N PRO A 18 12.67 -3.01 -28.09
CA PRO A 18 11.56 -2.37 -28.79
C PRO A 18 10.22 -2.90 -28.27
N CYS A 19 9.31 -1.99 -27.92
CA CYS A 19 7.96 -2.36 -27.51
C CYS A 19 7.15 -2.82 -28.74
N PRO A 20 6.44 -3.96 -28.69
CA PRO A 20 5.65 -4.44 -29.82
C PRO A 20 4.50 -3.50 -30.19
N GLN A 21 3.94 -2.75 -29.21
CA GLN A 21 2.84 -1.82 -29.47
C GLN A 21 3.30 -0.45 -30.03
N CYS A 22 4.40 0.12 -29.53
CA CYS A 22 4.80 1.48 -29.90
C CYS A 22 6.17 1.59 -30.60
N GLY A 23 6.89 0.47 -30.78
CA GLY A 23 8.22 0.40 -31.41
C GLY A 23 9.37 1.03 -30.60
N GLN A 24 9.07 1.77 -29.53
CA GLN A 24 10.08 2.49 -28.75
C GLN A 24 10.93 1.54 -27.89
N ARG A 25 12.23 1.84 -27.73
CA ARG A 25 13.18 1.08 -26.90
C ARG A 25 13.00 1.33 -25.41
N ARG A 26 11.88 0.87 -24.86
CA ARG A 26 11.43 1.06 -23.46
C ARG A 26 10.74 -0.20 -22.90
N PHE A 27 10.92 -1.34 -23.55
CA PHE A 27 10.26 -2.58 -23.20
C PHE A 27 11.14 -3.45 -22.30
N VAL A 28 10.57 -3.96 -21.21
CA VAL A 28 11.20 -4.90 -20.28
C VAL A 28 10.50 -6.24 -20.41
N LYS A 29 11.23 -7.28 -20.79
CA LYS A 29 10.69 -8.63 -20.98
C LYS A 29 10.61 -9.38 -19.65
N TYR A 30 9.68 -10.32 -19.56
CA TYR A 30 9.68 -11.30 -18.48
C TYR A 30 10.75 -12.38 -18.73
N ILE A 31 11.45 -12.76 -17.67
CA ILE A 31 12.46 -13.82 -17.65
C ILE A 31 12.11 -14.87 -16.60
N ASP A 32 12.47 -16.13 -16.88
CA ASP A 32 12.57 -17.15 -15.85
C ASP A 32 13.84 -16.88 -15.03
N THR A 33 13.67 -16.70 -13.73
CA THR A 33 14.77 -16.32 -12.82
C THR A 33 15.73 -17.47 -12.54
N GLU A 34 15.34 -18.72 -12.80
CA GLU A 34 16.19 -19.91 -12.65
C GLU A 34 17.02 -20.14 -13.92
N THR A 35 16.41 -20.08 -15.10
CA THR A 35 17.11 -20.34 -16.38
C THR A 35 17.73 -19.09 -17.00
N GLN A 36 17.34 -17.89 -16.56
CA GLN A 36 17.71 -16.60 -17.17
C GLN A 36 17.26 -16.44 -18.63
N GLU A 37 16.26 -17.21 -19.06
CA GLU A 37 15.70 -17.16 -20.41
C GLU A 37 14.47 -16.25 -20.48
N PHE A 38 14.30 -15.55 -21.60
CA PHE A 38 13.10 -14.75 -21.87
C PHE A 38 11.93 -15.66 -22.20
N LEU A 39 10.75 -15.37 -21.64
CA LEU A 39 9.54 -16.17 -21.90
C LEU A 39 9.11 -16.10 -23.37
N SER A 40 9.14 -14.90 -23.94
CA SER A 40 8.84 -14.63 -25.35
C SER A 40 9.25 -13.18 -25.67
N ASP A 41 9.35 -12.86 -26.96
CA ASP A 41 9.67 -11.51 -27.43
C ASP A 41 8.57 -10.48 -27.16
N GLU A 42 7.33 -10.93 -26.97
CA GLU A 42 6.16 -10.08 -26.80
C GLU A 42 5.72 -9.92 -25.34
N VAL A 43 6.22 -10.79 -24.45
CA VAL A 43 5.79 -10.87 -23.04
C VAL A 43 6.64 -9.95 -22.17
N GLY A 44 6.03 -8.91 -21.62
CA GLY A 44 6.74 -7.85 -20.92
C GLY A 44 5.90 -6.61 -20.67
N ARG A 45 6.55 -5.56 -20.18
CA ARG A 45 5.94 -4.27 -19.86
C ARG A 45 6.69 -3.12 -20.52
N CYS A 46 5.94 -2.17 -21.07
CA CYS A 46 6.50 -0.90 -21.54
C CYS A 46 6.56 0.10 -20.39
N ASP A 47 7.72 0.75 -20.21
CA ASP A 47 7.89 1.78 -19.17
C ASP A 47 7.03 3.04 -19.41
N ARG A 48 6.50 3.23 -20.63
CA ARG A 48 5.60 4.34 -20.96
C ARG A 48 4.16 4.01 -20.55
N GLU A 49 3.93 3.75 -19.26
CA GLU A 49 2.63 3.30 -18.74
C GLU A 49 1.49 4.28 -19.10
N ASN A 50 1.72 5.58 -18.92
CA ASN A 50 0.70 6.61 -19.19
C ASN A 50 0.45 6.88 -20.68
N ASN A 51 1.33 6.46 -21.59
CA ASN A 51 1.23 6.80 -23.02
C ASN A 51 1.06 5.59 -23.93
N CYS A 52 1.76 4.49 -23.64
CA CYS A 52 1.67 3.24 -24.37
C CYS A 52 0.77 2.26 -23.60
N GLY A 53 1.05 2.08 -22.31
CA GLY A 53 0.30 1.16 -21.47
C GLY A 53 0.52 -0.33 -21.76
N TYR A 54 1.33 -0.69 -22.78
CA TYR A 54 1.56 -2.10 -23.13
C TYR A 54 2.10 -2.90 -21.95
N HIS A 55 1.36 -3.94 -21.57
CA HIS A 55 1.78 -4.92 -20.58
C HIS A 55 1.13 -6.27 -20.91
N LEU A 56 1.91 -7.21 -21.42
CA LEU A 56 1.51 -8.60 -21.54
C LEU A 56 2.13 -9.38 -20.39
N THR A 57 1.30 -9.80 -19.44
CA THR A 57 1.74 -10.55 -18.26
C THR A 57 2.00 -12.02 -18.60
N PRO A 58 2.84 -12.73 -17.83
CA PRO A 58 3.00 -14.17 -17.99
C PRO A 58 1.66 -14.91 -17.87
N LYS A 59 0.77 -14.46 -16.98
CA LYS A 59 -0.56 -15.05 -16.80
C LYS A 59 -1.40 -14.99 -18.08
N GLU A 60 -1.43 -13.84 -18.74
CA GLU A 60 -2.15 -13.68 -20.02
C GLU A 60 -1.51 -14.53 -21.11
N TYR A 61 -0.18 -14.49 -21.21
CA TYR A 61 0.57 -15.30 -22.18
C TYR A 61 0.28 -16.80 -22.06
N PHE A 62 0.31 -17.35 -20.84
CA PHE A 62 0.05 -18.79 -20.63
C PHE A 62 -1.43 -19.19 -20.75
N ASN A 63 -2.36 -18.24 -20.66
CA ASN A 63 -3.79 -18.50 -20.85
C ASN A 63 -4.18 -18.47 -22.34
N ASP A 64 -3.54 -17.61 -23.15
CA ASP A 64 -3.83 -17.49 -24.58
C ASP A 64 -3.16 -18.61 -25.42
N THR A 65 -2.08 -19.22 -24.93
CA THR A 65 -1.42 -20.34 -25.61
C THR A 65 -2.08 -21.69 -25.28
N GLU A 66 -3.17 -22.04 -25.96
CA GLU A 66 -3.79 -23.38 -25.85
C GLU A 66 -2.92 -24.55 -26.40
N ASN A 67 -1.65 -24.36 -26.76
CA ASN A 67 -0.89 -25.44 -27.40
C ASN A 67 0.65 -25.34 -27.36
N ILE A 68 1.27 -25.31 -26.18
CA ILE A 68 2.64 -25.85 -25.98
C ILE A 68 2.68 -26.56 -24.62
N GLY A 69 3.22 -27.78 -24.61
CA GLY A 69 3.08 -28.78 -23.55
C GLY A 69 3.27 -28.28 -22.12
N SER A 70 2.45 -28.85 -21.24
CA SER A 70 2.62 -28.96 -19.79
C SER A 70 3.35 -27.80 -19.13
N ILE A 71 2.59 -26.80 -18.65
CA ILE A 71 3.09 -25.83 -17.68
C ILE A 71 3.84 -26.62 -16.59
N PRO A 72 5.16 -26.39 -16.39
CA PRO A 72 5.88 -27.03 -15.30
C PRO A 72 5.11 -26.80 -14.01
N GLU A 73 4.91 -27.83 -13.20
CA GLU A 73 4.05 -27.78 -12.00
C GLU A 73 4.44 -26.65 -11.03
N ALA A 74 5.71 -26.21 -11.08
CA ALA A 74 6.25 -25.05 -10.38
C ALA A 74 5.73 -23.66 -10.86
N LEU A 75 5.14 -23.58 -12.05
CA LEU A 75 4.59 -22.38 -12.68
C LEU A 75 3.06 -22.35 -12.66
N GLN A 76 2.41 -23.43 -12.22
CA GLN A 76 0.97 -23.42 -12.03
C GLN A 76 0.62 -22.41 -10.93
N PRO A 77 -0.33 -21.49 -11.16
CA PRO A 77 -0.81 -20.63 -10.10
C PRO A 77 -1.39 -21.55 -9.03
N LYS A 78 -0.75 -21.59 -7.86
CA LYS A 78 -1.40 -22.15 -6.68
C LYS A 78 -2.71 -21.40 -6.55
N THR A 79 -3.83 -22.12 -6.63
CA THR A 79 -5.13 -21.60 -6.19
C THR A 79 -4.96 -21.28 -4.72
N ILE A 80 -4.52 -20.05 -4.43
CA ILE A 80 -4.67 -19.47 -3.11
C ILE A 80 -6.18 -19.34 -3.01
N GLN A 81 -6.81 -20.30 -2.34
CA GLN A 81 -8.16 -20.11 -1.85
C GLN A 81 -8.06 -18.81 -1.06
N GLN A 82 -8.60 -17.73 -1.62
CA GLN A 82 -8.76 -16.49 -0.89
C GLN A 82 -9.74 -16.84 0.20
N GLU A 83 -9.22 -17.27 1.35
CA GLU A 83 -9.98 -17.27 2.58
C GLU A 83 -10.57 -15.87 2.65
N THR A 84 -11.90 -15.78 2.58
CA THR A 84 -12.61 -14.53 2.80
C THR A 84 -12.35 -14.18 4.26
N ARG A 85 -11.22 -13.54 4.53
CA ARG A 85 -10.86 -13.06 5.86
C ARG A 85 -12.03 -12.18 6.28
N GLN A 86 -12.77 -12.64 7.28
CA GLN A 86 -13.88 -11.88 7.84
C GLN A 86 -13.31 -10.54 8.27
N VAL A 87 -13.90 -9.46 7.78
CA VAL A 87 -13.38 -8.15 8.12
C VAL A 87 -13.97 -7.75 9.46
N GLU A 88 -13.09 -7.65 10.44
CA GLU A 88 -13.43 -7.20 11.79
C GLU A 88 -13.64 -5.68 11.81
N TYR A 89 -14.54 -5.24 12.68
CA TYR A 89 -14.86 -3.83 12.91
C TYR A 89 -14.60 -3.49 14.36
N LEU A 90 -14.16 -2.25 14.60
CA LEU A 90 -13.97 -1.72 15.94
C LEU A 90 -15.23 -0.99 16.43
N PRO A 91 -15.53 -1.01 17.74
CA PRO A 91 -16.66 -0.27 18.29
C PRO A 91 -16.52 1.25 18.11
N LEU A 92 -17.65 1.92 17.89
CA LEU A 92 -17.73 3.39 17.84
C LEU A 92 -17.25 4.05 19.14
N GLU A 93 -17.52 3.41 20.27
CA GLU A 93 -17.10 3.86 21.60
C GLU A 93 -15.59 4.15 21.67
N MET A 94 -14.75 3.38 20.96
CA MET A 94 -13.32 3.67 20.92
C MET A 94 -13.01 5.02 20.25
N VAL A 95 -13.71 5.35 19.17
CA VAL A 95 -13.54 6.66 18.54
C VAL A 95 -13.97 7.75 19.50
N GLU A 96 -15.12 7.61 20.13
CA GLU A 96 -15.66 8.60 21.08
C GLU A 96 -14.69 8.85 22.25
N LEU A 97 -14.25 7.78 22.92
CA LEU A 97 -13.26 7.85 24.01
C LEU A 97 -11.95 8.52 23.57
N SER A 98 -11.50 8.28 22.33
CA SER A 98 -10.29 8.91 21.82
C SER A 98 -10.44 10.43 21.65
N MET A 99 -11.67 10.93 21.47
CA MET A 99 -11.96 12.35 21.19
C MET A 99 -12.28 13.16 22.47
N GLU A 100 -12.72 12.51 23.56
CA GLU A 100 -13.16 13.16 24.81
C GLU A 100 -12.11 14.06 25.48
N GLN A 101 -10.82 13.82 25.26
CA GLN A 101 -9.76 14.52 25.98
C GLN A 101 -9.31 15.87 25.34
N ASN A 102 -10.13 16.50 24.49
CA ASN A 102 -9.80 17.78 23.83
C ASN A 102 -8.48 17.75 23.02
N ASN A 103 -8.17 16.59 22.43
CA ASN A 103 -6.98 16.32 21.60
C ASN A 103 -5.69 16.99 22.14
N LYS A 104 -5.10 16.40 23.19
CA LYS A 104 -3.87 16.86 23.86
C LYS A 104 -2.59 16.38 23.16
N THR A 105 -2.72 15.87 21.94
CA THR A 105 -1.59 15.30 21.22
C THR A 105 -0.61 16.38 20.80
N SER A 106 0.68 16.02 20.70
CA SER A 106 1.70 16.94 20.18
C SER A 106 1.37 17.43 18.75
N PHE A 107 0.66 16.62 17.97
CA PHE A 107 0.16 17.02 16.65
C PHE A 107 -0.91 18.13 16.74
N ALA A 108 -1.89 17.98 17.63
CA ALA A 108 -2.91 19.02 17.81
C ALA A 108 -2.31 20.33 18.34
N ALA A 109 -1.33 20.25 19.25
CA ALA A 109 -0.59 21.42 19.72
C ALA A 109 0.14 22.14 18.57
N TYR A 110 0.80 21.38 17.70
CA TYR A 110 1.46 21.93 16.51
C TYR A 110 0.46 22.60 15.56
N ILE A 111 -0.67 21.94 15.23
CA ILE A 111 -1.69 22.52 14.33
C ILE A 111 -2.27 23.81 14.92
N LYS A 112 -2.52 23.86 16.23
CA LYS A 112 -2.96 25.06 16.95
C LYS A 112 -1.92 26.19 16.95
N SER A 113 -0.64 25.89 16.72
CA SER A 113 0.38 26.94 16.53
C SER A 113 0.34 27.59 15.14
N LEU A 114 -0.26 26.91 14.15
CA LEU A 114 -0.32 27.39 12.76
C LEU A 114 -1.59 28.20 12.45
N PHE A 115 -2.72 27.87 13.08
CA PHE A 115 -4.03 28.47 12.79
C PHE A 115 -4.80 28.79 14.07
N HIS A 116 -5.85 29.60 13.94
CA HIS A 116 -6.78 29.88 15.03
C HIS A 116 -7.44 28.61 15.58
N THR A 117 -7.60 28.55 16.90
CA THR A 117 -8.04 27.35 17.63
C THR A 117 -9.35 26.76 17.11
N GLU A 118 -10.34 27.60 16.77
CA GLU A 118 -11.63 27.14 16.24
C GLU A 118 -11.51 26.40 14.89
N ILE A 119 -10.58 26.83 14.04
CA ILE A 119 -10.30 26.17 12.75
C ILE A 119 -9.63 24.83 13.01
N CYS A 120 -8.67 24.81 13.94
CA CYS A 120 -7.95 23.60 14.32
C CYS A 120 -8.88 22.53 14.91
N ASP A 121 -9.77 22.91 15.82
CA ASP A 121 -10.70 21.96 16.45
C ASP A 121 -11.68 21.39 15.40
N LYS A 122 -12.17 22.22 14.47
CA LYS A 122 -12.97 21.76 13.32
C LYS A 122 -12.19 20.80 12.42
N LEU A 123 -10.93 21.11 12.11
CA LEU A 123 -10.09 20.23 11.30
C LEU A 123 -9.87 18.88 11.98
N LEU A 124 -9.46 18.87 13.24
CA LEU A 124 -9.21 17.63 13.99
C LEU A 124 -10.48 16.78 14.12
N SER A 125 -11.65 17.41 14.29
CA SER A 125 -12.94 16.73 14.30
C SER A 125 -13.32 16.15 12.93
N ASN A 126 -13.17 16.94 11.85
CA ASN A 126 -13.49 16.50 10.49
C ASN A 126 -12.63 15.31 10.02
N TYR A 127 -11.37 15.26 10.44
CA TYR A 127 -10.46 14.15 10.16
C TYR A 127 -10.51 13.03 11.21
N ILE A 128 -11.37 13.16 12.23
CA ILE A 128 -11.55 12.18 13.31
C ILE A 128 -10.19 11.81 13.93
N VAL A 129 -9.45 12.83 14.33
CA VAL A 129 -8.13 12.68 14.95
C VAL A 129 -8.30 12.67 16.46
N GLY A 130 -8.08 11.50 17.05
CA GLY A 130 -8.18 11.28 18.50
C GLY A 130 -6.83 11.19 19.20
N ASN A 131 -6.89 11.01 20.52
CA ASN A 131 -5.75 10.68 21.37
C ASN A 131 -5.55 9.17 21.41
N SER A 132 -4.32 8.71 21.60
CA SER A 132 -4.07 7.33 21.96
C SER A 132 -4.58 7.02 23.37
N PHE A 133 -5.00 5.77 23.57
CA PHE A 133 -5.55 5.33 24.86
C PHE A 133 -4.47 5.11 25.93
N LYS A 134 -3.19 5.17 25.56
CA LYS A 134 -2.11 4.99 26.51
C LYS A 134 -1.93 6.21 27.40
N PRO A 135 -1.82 6.02 28.72
CA PRO A 135 -1.54 7.11 29.64
C PRO A 135 -0.10 7.56 29.44
N GLU A 136 0.05 8.65 28.70
CA GLU A 136 1.31 9.33 28.44
C GLU A 136 1.16 10.81 28.75
N GLU A 137 2.25 11.48 29.14
CA GLU A 137 2.24 12.93 29.34
C GLU A 137 1.88 13.70 28.05
N SER A 138 2.21 13.13 26.89
CA SER A 138 1.75 13.61 25.58
C SER A 138 1.29 12.43 24.73
N PRO A 139 -0.03 12.17 24.64
CA PRO A 139 -0.54 11.04 23.87
C PRO A 139 -0.22 11.19 22.38
N ALA A 140 0.00 10.06 21.72
CA ALA A 140 0.06 9.99 20.27
C ALA A 140 -1.30 10.36 19.66
N CYS A 141 -1.31 10.79 18.40
CA CYS A 141 -2.56 10.98 17.69
C CYS A 141 -2.98 9.70 16.95
N ILE A 142 -4.27 9.39 17.00
CA ILE A 142 -4.89 8.30 16.26
C ILE A 142 -5.68 8.89 15.09
N PHE A 143 -5.39 8.42 13.87
CA PHE A 143 -6.20 8.68 12.68
C PHE A 143 -7.08 7.47 12.41
N TRP A 144 -8.39 7.63 12.60
CA TRP A 144 -9.34 6.54 12.39
C TRP A 144 -9.59 6.28 10.90
N ARG A 145 -9.55 5.00 10.52
CA ARG A 145 -9.91 4.53 9.17
C ARG A 145 -11.33 4.01 9.21
N ILE A 146 -12.22 4.80 8.63
CA ILE A 146 -13.64 4.48 8.48
C ILE A 146 -13.90 4.19 7.01
N ASP A 147 -14.68 3.14 6.73
CA ASP A 147 -15.07 2.83 5.37
C ASP A 147 -16.25 3.69 4.88
N LYS A 148 -16.64 3.48 3.62
CA LYS A 148 -17.74 4.20 2.97
C LYS A 148 -19.10 3.99 3.64
N ASP A 149 -19.26 2.91 4.40
CA ASP A 149 -20.49 2.53 5.06
C ASP A 149 -20.49 3.02 6.53
N GLY A 150 -19.46 3.76 6.94
CA GLY A 150 -19.34 4.33 8.29
C GLY A 150 -18.73 3.38 9.32
N ASN A 151 -18.28 2.18 8.92
CA ASN A 151 -17.73 1.22 9.86
C ASN A 151 -16.25 1.48 10.14
N ILE A 152 -15.87 1.38 11.41
CA ILE A 152 -14.50 1.61 11.86
C ILE A 152 -13.69 0.35 11.62
N ARG A 153 -12.64 0.45 10.80
CA ARG A 153 -11.78 -0.68 10.44
C ARG A 153 -10.57 -0.76 11.36
N THR A 154 -9.86 0.36 11.50
CA THR A 154 -8.57 0.43 12.22
C THR A 154 -8.29 1.86 12.66
N GLY A 155 -7.41 2.06 13.63
CA GLY A 155 -6.80 3.36 13.94
C GLY A 155 -5.31 3.36 13.58
N LYS A 156 -4.81 4.45 13.01
CA LYS A 156 -3.37 4.65 12.77
C LYS A 156 -2.81 5.58 13.83
N VAL A 157 -2.08 5.01 14.78
CA VAL A 157 -1.42 5.75 15.86
C VAL A 157 -0.08 6.30 15.37
N MET A 158 0.19 7.58 15.61
CA MET A 158 1.42 8.26 15.18
C MET A 158 1.87 9.33 16.21
N HIS A 159 3.17 9.40 16.48
CA HIS A 159 3.78 10.49 17.24
C HIS A 159 4.28 11.60 16.33
N TYR A 160 4.21 12.82 16.84
CA TYR A 160 4.66 14.03 16.17
C TYR A 160 5.46 14.88 17.14
N ASP A 161 6.49 15.54 16.63
CA ASP A 161 7.19 16.59 17.37
C ASP A 161 6.31 17.86 17.45
N LYS A 162 6.12 18.38 18.65
CA LYS A 162 5.22 19.51 18.93
C LYS A 162 5.66 20.84 18.27
N VAL A 163 6.95 20.98 17.93
CA VAL A 163 7.51 22.23 17.39
C VAL A 163 7.57 22.20 15.87
N SER A 164 8.14 21.14 15.30
CA SER A 164 8.34 21.00 13.86
C SER A 164 7.16 20.38 13.12
N GLY A 165 6.25 19.70 13.83
CA GLY A 165 5.15 18.95 13.23
C GLY A 165 5.60 17.74 12.42
N LYS A 166 6.88 17.36 12.51
CA LYS A 166 7.41 16.17 11.84
C LYS A 166 7.02 14.93 12.63
N ARG A 167 6.70 13.86 11.90
CA ARG A 167 6.44 12.55 12.50
C ARG A 167 7.70 12.03 13.16
N ASP A 168 7.60 11.67 14.44
CA ASP A 168 8.62 10.91 15.13
C ASP A 168 8.49 9.42 14.74
N LYS A 169 9.58 8.84 14.26
CA LYS A 169 9.67 7.43 13.85
C LYS A 169 10.36 6.57 14.90
N GLN A 170 11.02 7.18 15.88
CA GLN A 170 11.76 6.49 16.93
C GLN A 170 10.83 6.10 18.07
N MET A 171 9.82 6.92 18.36
CA MET A 171 8.72 6.53 19.24
C MET A 171 7.80 5.54 18.54
N VAL A 172 7.75 4.32 19.06
CA VAL A 172 6.78 3.32 18.63
C VAL A 172 5.41 3.74 19.17
N PRO A 173 4.47 4.16 18.30
CA PRO A 173 3.13 4.49 18.74
C PRO A 173 2.48 3.21 19.23
N THR A 174 2.00 3.19 20.47
CA THR A 174 1.43 1.98 21.06
C THR A 174 0.03 2.22 21.61
#